data_AF-A0A0S8AGT8-F1
#
_entry.id   AF-A0A0S8AGT8-F1
#
_cell.length_a   1.000
_cell.length_b   1.000
_cell.length_c   1.000
_cell.angle_alpha   90.00
_cell.angle_beta   90.00
_cell.angle_gamma   90.00
#
_symmetry.space_group_name_H-M   'P 1'
#
loop_
_entity.id
_entity.type
_entity.pdbx_description
1 polymer ?
#
loop_
_entity_poly.entity_id
_entity_poly.type
_entity_poly.pdbx_seq_one_letter_code
_entity_poly.pdbx_strand_id
1 'polypeptide(L)'
;MRKMSLLVLGLAFLAASAVDAQQRQQQQQQAQQQQQMQQQMQQQQQQQMQQQQQQQMEQARAMQGQMEQVMAQVRQMNQQMAQQQVRSEYRQMGQQMEEAGQRIQSMVRNMERIHQSTAAGEGTGEGQQNQLRNMEQLQARLQNMIREMEQVQKALQEIAVP
;
A
#
# COMPACT_ATOMS: atom_id res chain seq x y z
N MET A 1 -70.30 47.40 45.50
CA MET A 1 -69.23 46.58 46.10
C MET A 1 -68.82 45.48 45.13
N ARG A 2 -67.54 45.52 44.74
CA ARG A 2 -66.65 44.50 44.15
C ARG A 2 -67.27 43.16 43.71
N LYS A 3 -67.37 42.97 42.38
CA LYS A 3 -67.26 41.67 41.70
C LYS A 3 -66.48 41.89 40.40
N MET A 4 -65.16 41.71 40.45
CA MET A 4 -64.28 41.63 39.29
C MET A 4 -63.15 40.66 39.60
N SER A 5 -62.66 40.02 38.54
CA SER A 5 -61.49 39.15 38.46
C SER A 5 -61.69 37.69 38.84
N LEU A 6 -62.22 36.94 37.90
CA LEU A 6 -61.82 35.56 37.67
C LEU A 6 -61.91 35.27 36.17
N LEU A 7 -60.95 34.50 35.66
CA LEU A 7 -60.81 33.97 34.30
C LEU A 7 -60.07 34.86 33.28
N VAL A 8 -58.74 34.93 33.40
CA VAL A 8 -57.84 34.93 32.23
C VAL A 8 -56.65 34.03 32.56
N LEU A 9 -56.81 32.71 32.38
CA LEU A 9 -55.70 31.76 32.45
C LEU A 9 -56.11 30.53 31.64
N GLY A 10 -55.68 30.48 30.38
CA GLY A 10 -55.88 29.28 29.57
C GLY A 10 -55.90 29.54 28.08
N LEU A 11 -54.82 30.06 27.49
CA LEU A 11 -54.64 30.03 26.03
C LEU A 11 -53.16 30.18 25.57
N ALA A 12 -52.19 29.82 26.41
CA ALA A 12 -50.77 29.96 26.07
C ALA A 12 -50.01 28.64 25.89
N PHE A 13 -50.67 27.47 25.96
CA PHE A 13 -49.98 26.18 25.96
C PHE A 13 -49.99 25.40 24.63
N LEU A 14 -50.69 25.88 23.59
CA LEU A 14 -50.89 25.14 22.33
C LEU A 14 -49.96 25.56 21.18
N ALA A 15 -49.15 26.61 21.32
CA ALA A 15 -48.24 27.06 20.26
C ALA A 15 -46.81 26.50 20.36
N ALA A 16 -46.43 25.91 21.51
CA ALA A 16 -45.06 25.40 21.71
C ALA A 16 -44.79 24.08 20.95
N SER A 17 -45.80 23.23 20.75
CA SER A 17 -45.63 21.89 20.15
C SER A 17 -45.42 21.88 18.64
N ALA A 18 -45.87 22.91 17.92
CA ALA A 18 -45.70 23.00 16.46
C ALA A 18 -44.26 23.37 16.06
N VAL A 19 -43.58 24.19 16.88
CA VAL A 19 -42.19 24.59 16.66
C VAL A 19 -41.24 23.42 16.92
N ASP A 20 -41.49 22.63 17.97
CA ASP A 20 -40.72 21.40 18.26
C ASP A 20 -40.85 20.32 17.17
N ALA A 21 -42.03 20.18 16.57
CA ALA A 21 -42.24 19.22 15.47
C ALA A 21 -41.46 19.63 14.21
N GLN A 22 -41.47 20.92 13.86
CA GLN A 22 -40.74 21.44 12.70
C GLN A 22 -39.22 21.39 12.91
N GLN A 23 -38.75 21.64 14.13
CA GLN A 23 -37.33 21.57 14.48
C GLN A 23 -36.81 20.12 14.49
N ARG A 24 -37.62 19.13 14.92
CA ARG A 24 -37.28 17.70 14.81
C ARG A 24 -37.17 17.23 13.36
N GLN A 25 -38.01 17.75 12.46
CA GLN A 25 -37.96 17.39 11.05
C GLN A 25 -36.69 17.91 10.36
N GLN A 26 -36.23 19.10 10.74
CA GLN A 26 -34.97 19.67 10.26
C GLN A 26 -33.74 18.90 10.79
N GLN A 27 -33.77 18.46 12.06
CA GLN A 27 -32.73 17.61 12.65
C GLN A 27 -32.66 16.22 11.98
N GLN A 28 -33.79 15.62 11.62
CA GLN A 28 -33.81 14.34 10.92
C GLN A 28 -33.19 14.42 9.52
N GLN A 29 -33.40 15.53 8.79
CA GLN A 29 -32.76 15.73 7.49
C GLN A 29 -31.23 15.86 7.61
N GLN A 30 -30.73 16.57 8.63
CA GLN A 30 -29.29 16.66 8.87
C GLN A 30 -28.67 15.31 9.23
N ALA A 31 -29.35 14.52 10.07
CA ALA A 31 -28.87 13.19 10.45
C ALA A 31 -28.82 12.22 9.25
N GLN A 32 -29.82 12.24 8.37
CA GLN A 32 -29.81 11.45 7.13
C GLN A 32 -28.66 11.85 6.21
N GLN A 33 -28.40 13.14 6.05
CA GLN A 33 -27.32 13.64 5.20
C GLN A 33 -25.95 13.23 5.75
N GLN A 34 -25.78 13.24 7.07
CA GLN A 34 -24.55 12.79 7.73
C GLN A 34 -24.30 11.29 7.54
N GLN A 35 -25.36 10.46 7.63
CA GLN A 35 -25.27 9.01 7.38
C GLN A 35 -24.88 8.69 5.93
N GLN A 36 -25.46 9.41 4.97
CA GLN A 36 -25.12 9.24 3.56
C GLN A 36 -23.65 9.57 3.27
N MET A 37 -23.15 10.66 3.86
CA MET A 37 -21.77 11.07 3.68
C MET A 37 -20.80 10.04 4.29
N GLN A 38 -21.15 9.45 5.43
CA GLN A 38 -20.34 8.43 6.10
C GLN A 38 -20.25 7.14 5.28
N GLN A 39 -21.36 6.70 4.66
CA GLN A 39 -21.34 5.55 3.74
C GLN A 39 -20.50 5.83 2.48
N GLN A 40 -20.62 7.03 1.92
CA GLN A 40 -19.88 7.40 0.71
C GLN A 40 -18.36 7.46 0.98
N MET A 41 -17.95 7.98 2.13
CA MET A 41 -16.55 8.00 2.52
C MET A 41 -15.99 6.58 2.71
N GLN A 42 -16.77 5.68 3.30
CA GLN A 42 -16.34 4.30 3.53
C GLN A 42 -16.16 3.53 2.20
N GLN A 43 -17.04 3.73 1.23
CA GLN A 43 -16.87 3.17 -0.12
C GLN A 43 -15.63 3.73 -0.83
N GLN A 44 -15.39 5.04 -0.72
CA GLN A 44 -14.25 5.68 -1.37
C GLN A 44 -12.92 5.17 -0.80
N GLN A 45 -12.85 4.99 0.51
CA GLN A 45 -11.66 4.44 1.18
C GLN A 45 -11.38 3.00 0.74
N GLN A 46 -12.41 2.17 0.57
CA GLN A 46 -12.25 0.79 0.14
C GLN A 46 -11.74 0.70 -1.31
N GLN A 47 -12.25 1.55 -2.22
CA GLN A 47 -11.74 1.62 -3.60
C GLN A 47 -10.28 2.05 -3.65
N GLN A 48 -9.90 3.06 -2.87
CA GLN A 48 -8.52 3.57 -2.88
C GLN A 48 -7.52 2.49 -2.43
N MET A 49 -7.87 1.72 -1.40
CA MET A 49 -7.01 0.64 -0.89
C MET A 49 -6.85 -0.49 -1.92
N GLN A 50 -7.93 -0.83 -2.63
CA GLN A 50 -7.88 -1.84 -3.69
C GLN A 50 -7.00 -1.39 -4.87
N GLN A 51 -7.07 -0.12 -5.25
CA GLN A 51 -6.26 0.44 -6.33
C GLN A 51 -4.76 0.45 -5.96
N GLN A 52 -4.43 0.83 -4.72
CA GLN A 52 -3.05 0.83 -4.23
C GLN A 52 -2.46 -0.59 -4.21
N GLN A 53 -3.24 -1.59 -3.79
CA GLN A 53 -2.79 -2.99 -3.76
C GLN A 53 -2.47 -3.49 -5.18
N GLN A 54 -3.29 -3.14 -6.16
CA GLN A 54 -3.10 -3.56 -7.55
C GLN A 54 -1.80 -2.98 -8.15
N GLN A 55 -1.53 -1.70 -7.87
CA GLN A 55 -0.32 -1.03 -8.32
C GLN A 55 0.95 -1.65 -7.70
N GLN A 56 0.91 -1.99 -6.41
CA GLN A 56 2.04 -2.65 -5.75
C GLN A 56 2.34 -4.03 -6.35
N MET A 57 1.29 -4.79 -6.69
CA MET A 57 1.45 -6.11 -7.33
C MET A 57 2.08 -6.01 -8.73
N GLU A 58 1.64 -5.07 -9.56
CA GLU A 58 2.24 -4.85 -10.88
C GLU A 58 3.72 -4.50 -10.78
N GLN A 59 4.06 -3.64 -9.82
CA GLN A 59 5.43 -3.22 -9.61
C GLN A 59 6.32 -4.35 -9.07
N ALA A 60 5.79 -5.23 -8.21
CA ALA A 60 6.48 -6.45 -7.79
C ALA A 60 6.76 -7.41 -8.97
N ARG A 61 5.80 -7.59 -9.87
CA ARG A 61 5.99 -8.39 -11.10
C ARG A 61 7.06 -7.79 -12.01
N ALA A 62 7.06 -6.47 -12.19
CA ALA A 62 8.09 -5.79 -12.98
C ALA A 62 9.49 -6.00 -12.38
N MET A 63 9.62 -5.90 -11.05
CA MET A 63 10.88 -6.16 -10.36
C MET A 63 11.34 -7.61 -10.49
N GLN A 64 10.41 -8.57 -10.47
CA GLN A 64 10.76 -9.97 -10.71
C GLN A 64 11.36 -10.17 -12.10
N GLY A 65 10.74 -9.60 -13.14
CA GLY A 65 11.24 -9.69 -14.51
C GLY A 65 12.63 -9.04 -14.65
N GLN A 66 12.80 -7.83 -14.10
CA GLN A 66 14.10 -7.16 -14.09
C GLN A 66 15.16 -8.00 -13.37
N MET A 67 14.80 -8.59 -12.23
CA MET A 67 15.70 -9.41 -11.44
C MET A 67 16.13 -10.69 -12.16
N GLU A 68 15.20 -11.35 -12.87
CA GLU A 68 15.52 -12.53 -13.70
C GLU A 68 16.52 -12.19 -14.80
N GLN A 69 16.37 -11.02 -15.43
CA GLN A 69 17.30 -10.53 -16.44
C GLN A 69 18.69 -10.25 -15.86
N VAL A 70 18.78 -9.57 -14.71
CA VAL A 70 20.05 -9.32 -14.01
C VAL A 70 20.72 -10.63 -13.61
N MET A 71 19.98 -11.59 -13.07
CA MET A 71 20.51 -12.90 -12.69
C MET A 71 21.04 -13.69 -13.88
N ALA A 72 20.34 -13.65 -15.01
CA ALA A 72 20.81 -14.29 -16.24
C ALA A 72 22.16 -13.70 -16.68
N GLN A 73 22.29 -12.37 -16.63
CA GLN A 73 23.53 -11.67 -16.96
C GLN A 73 24.67 -11.99 -15.98
N VAL A 74 24.40 -11.98 -14.67
CA VAL A 74 25.40 -12.34 -13.65
C VAL A 74 25.91 -13.76 -13.85
N ARG A 75 25.03 -14.73 -14.11
CA ARG A 75 25.43 -16.11 -14.38
C ARG A 75 26.26 -16.23 -15.65
N GLN A 76 25.86 -15.55 -16.72
CA GLN A 76 26.61 -15.52 -17.98
C GLN A 76 28.00 -14.92 -17.76
N MET A 77 28.10 -13.80 -17.05
CA MET A 77 29.36 -13.16 -16.72
C MET A 77 30.24 -14.08 -15.88
N ASN A 78 29.70 -14.74 -14.84
CA ASN A 78 30.44 -15.71 -14.03
C ASN A 78 31.01 -16.86 -14.88
N GLN A 79 30.25 -17.35 -15.87
CA GLN A 79 30.73 -18.37 -16.80
C GLN A 79 31.86 -17.85 -17.72
N GLN A 80 31.72 -16.65 -18.25
CA GLN A 80 32.77 -16.02 -19.07
C GLN A 80 34.05 -15.81 -18.25
N MET A 81 33.90 -15.34 -17.02
CA MET A 81 35.02 -15.14 -16.11
C MET A 81 35.73 -16.46 -15.75
N ALA A 82 34.95 -17.52 -15.52
CA ALA A 82 35.51 -18.85 -15.27
C ALA A 82 36.35 -19.36 -16.46
N GLN A 83 35.94 -19.05 -17.69
CA GLN A 83 36.65 -19.45 -18.91
C GLN A 83 37.92 -18.64 -19.17
N GLN A 84 37.89 -17.32 -18.92
CA GLN A 84 38.99 -16.41 -19.25
C GLN A 84 40.12 -16.36 -18.18
N GLN A 85 40.07 -17.24 -17.17
CA GLN A 85 41.03 -17.24 -16.05
C GLN A 85 41.21 -15.86 -15.40
N VAL A 86 40.16 -15.05 -15.35
CA VAL A 86 40.23 -13.72 -14.72
C VAL A 86 40.67 -13.84 -13.27
N ARG A 87 41.24 -12.73 -12.77
CA ARG A 87 41.74 -12.60 -11.39
C ARG A 87 40.71 -13.14 -10.40
N SER A 88 41.20 -13.83 -9.37
CA SER A 88 40.36 -14.43 -8.32
C SER A 88 39.40 -13.42 -7.67
N GLU A 89 39.81 -12.15 -7.59
CA GLU A 89 39.01 -11.03 -7.08
C GLU A 89 37.69 -10.85 -7.85
N TYR A 90 37.72 -10.91 -9.19
CA TYR A 90 36.51 -10.77 -10.01
C TYR A 90 35.60 -12.00 -9.92
N ARG A 91 36.20 -13.20 -9.80
CA ARG A 91 35.42 -14.43 -9.56
C ARG A 91 34.70 -14.39 -8.22
N GLN A 92 35.35 -13.90 -7.17
CA GLN A 92 34.73 -13.74 -5.85
C GLN A 92 33.59 -12.72 -5.90
N MET A 93 33.80 -11.59 -6.58
CA MET A 93 32.75 -10.59 -6.74
C MET A 93 31.54 -11.14 -7.51
N GLY A 94 31.79 -11.90 -8.58
CA GLY A 94 30.75 -12.58 -9.34
C GLY A 94 29.92 -13.58 -8.51
N GLN A 95 30.58 -14.34 -7.62
CA GLN A 95 29.89 -15.23 -6.68
C GLN A 95 29.04 -14.44 -5.67
N GLN A 96 29.58 -13.37 -5.11
CA GLN A 96 28.84 -12.50 -4.18
C GLN A 96 27.61 -11.87 -4.84
N MET A 97 27.72 -11.46 -6.11
CA MET A 97 26.58 -10.95 -6.87
C MET A 97 25.51 -12.03 -7.09
N GLU A 98 25.93 -13.26 -7.38
CA GLU A 98 25.00 -14.38 -7.53
C GLU A 98 24.26 -14.69 -6.23
N GLU A 99 24.96 -14.69 -5.08
CA GLU A 99 24.35 -14.86 -3.75
C GLU A 99 23.39 -13.73 -3.39
N ALA A 100 23.81 -12.47 -3.59
CA ALA A 100 22.98 -11.29 -3.38
C ALA A 100 21.72 -11.37 -4.25
N GLY A 101 21.88 -11.80 -5.49
CA GLY A 101 20.79 -11.94 -6.43
C GLY A 101 19.78 -13.02 -6.03
N GLN A 102 20.25 -14.19 -5.58
CA GLN A 102 19.37 -15.23 -5.04
C GLN A 102 18.58 -14.73 -3.81
N ARG A 103 19.24 -13.95 -2.93
CA ARG A 103 18.59 -13.35 -1.77
C ARG A 103 17.49 -12.37 -2.16
N ILE A 104 17.74 -11.49 -3.13
CA ILE A 104 16.75 -10.55 -3.67
C ILE A 104 15.58 -11.29 -4.31
N GLN A 105 15.84 -12.33 -5.10
CA GLN A 105 14.79 -13.14 -5.69
C GLN A 105 13.90 -13.83 -4.64
N SER A 106 14.48 -14.26 -3.52
CA SER A 106 13.71 -14.83 -2.40
C SER A 106 12.82 -13.78 -1.73
N MET A 107 13.32 -12.54 -1.60
CA MET A 107 12.58 -11.42 -1.02
C MET A 107 11.42 -10.99 -1.92
N VAL A 108 11.62 -10.88 -3.23
CA VAL A 108 10.56 -10.55 -4.20
C VAL A 108 9.45 -11.61 -4.17
N ARG A 109 9.80 -12.90 -4.18
CA ARG A 109 8.81 -14.00 -4.07
C ARG A 109 8.08 -14.02 -2.71
N ASN A 110 8.75 -13.61 -1.64
CA ASN A 110 8.11 -13.49 -0.33
C ASN A 110 7.12 -12.31 -0.32
N MET A 111 7.50 -11.19 -0.92
CA MET A 111 6.64 -10.02 -1.09
C MET A 111 5.38 -10.38 -1.88
N GLU A 112 5.50 -11.11 -2.99
CA GLU A 112 4.35 -11.56 -3.77
C GLU A 112 3.41 -12.47 -2.97
N ARG A 113 3.96 -13.41 -2.17
CA ARG A 113 3.16 -14.27 -1.29
C ARG A 113 2.39 -13.48 -0.23
N ILE A 114 3.03 -12.49 0.38
CA ILE A 114 2.37 -11.61 1.36
C ILE A 114 1.27 -10.77 0.69
N HIS A 115 1.47 -10.29 -0.54
CA HIS A 115 0.41 -9.60 -1.28
C HIS A 115 -0.79 -10.50 -1.56
N GLN A 116 -0.54 -11.75 -1.97
CA GLN A 116 -1.61 -12.73 -2.21
C GLN A 116 -2.38 -13.08 -0.93
N SER A 117 -1.70 -13.26 0.21
CA SER A 117 -2.37 -13.54 1.49
C SER A 117 -3.15 -12.33 2.00
N THR A 118 -2.65 -11.12 1.77
CA THR A 118 -3.33 -9.88 2.14
C THR A 118 -4.56 -9.61 1.27
N ALA A 119 -4.52 -10.00 0.00
CA ALA A 119 -5.66 -9.92 -0.92
C ALA A 119 -6.77 -10.94 -0.57
N ALA A 120 -6.44 -12.04 0.12
CA ALA A 120 -7.40 -13.06 0.56
C ALA A 120 -8.24 -12.64 1.80
N GLY A 121 -7.99 -11.46 2.37
CA GLY A 121 -8.85 -10.88 3.42
C GLY A 121 -8.56 -11.35 4.86
N GLU A 122 -7.40 -11.96 5.12
CA GLU A 122 -7.08 -12.56 6.43
C GLU A 122 -6.52 -11.56 7.49
N GLY A 123 -6.53 -10.25 7.23
CA GLY A 123 -5.92 -9.23 8.10
C GLY A 123 -6.92 -8.29 8.79
N THR A 124 -6.75 -8.05 10.09
CA THR A 124 -7.38 -6.93 10.78
C THR A 124 -6.76 -5.60 10.30
N GLY A 125 -7.58 -4.55 10.11
CA GLY A 125 -7.20 -3.34 9.36
C GLY A 125 -5.94 -2.59 9.86
N GLU A 126 -5.58 -2.69 11.14
CA GLU A 126 -4.35 -2.09 11.68
C GLU A 126 -3.08 -2.88 11.32
N GLY A 127 -3.16 -4.22 11.30
CA GLY A 127 -2.05 -5.07 10.87
C GLY A 127 -1.75 -4.89 9.38
N GLN A 128 -2.81 -4.73 8.58
CA GLN A 128 -2.72 -4.57 7.14
C GLN A 128 -1.99 -3.27 6.73
N GLN A 129 -2.25 -2.15 7.41
CA GLN A 129 -1.55 -0.88 7.13
C GLN A 129 -0.05 -0.94 7.44
N ASN A 130 0.33 -1.53 8.57
CA ASN A 130 1.75 -1.69 8.92
C ASN A 130 2.47 -2.63 7.92
N GLN A 131 1.77 -3.67 7.46
CA GLN A 131 2.30 -4.59 6.47
C GLN A 131 2.52 -3.89 5.12
N LEU A 132 1.57 -3.06 4.66
CA LEU A 132 1.72 -2.28 3.43
C LEU A 132 2.93 -1.32 3.48
N ARG A 133 3.14 -0.59 4.60
CA ARG A 133 4.32 0.28 4.75
C ARG A 133 5.63 -0.48 4.72
N ASN A 134 5.68 -1.63 5.40
CA ASN A 134 6.87 -2.49 5.40
C ASN A 134 7.16 -3.01 3.98
N MET A 135 6.13 -3.29 3.19
CA MET A 135 6.27 -3.71 1.80
C MET A 135 6.80 -2.58 0.91
N GLU A 136 6.29 -1.35 1.04
CA GLU A 136 6.81 -0.20 0.30
C GLU A 136 8.30 0.05 0.59
N GLN A 137 8.71 -0.06 1.85
CA GLN A 137 10.13 0.06 2.23
C GLN A 137 10.98 -1.08 1.65
N LEU A 138 10.48 -2.32 1.74
CA LEU A 138 11.17 -3.48 1.18
C LEU A 138 11.33 -3.32 -0.33
N GLN A 139 10.28 -2.86 -1.01
CA GLN A 139 10.26 -2.63 -2.44
C GLN A 139 11.28 -1.57 -2.86
N ALA A 140 11.30 -0.41 -2.21
CA ALA A 140 12.27 0.64 -2.48
C ALA A 140 13.72 0.13 -2.28
N ARG A 141 13.94 -0.65 -1.22
CA ARG A 141 15.24 -1.27 -0.95
C ARG A 141 15.63 -2.27 -2.04
N LEU A 142 14.72 -3.15 -2.45
CA LEU A 142 14.95 -4.13 -3.52
C LEU A 142 15.26 -3.44 -4.83
N GLN A 143 14.57 -2.34 -5.15
CA GLN A 143 14.80 -1.59 -6.39
C GLN A 143 16.18 -0.95 -6.41
N ASN A 144 16.62 -0.38 -5.29
CA ASN A 144 17.97 0.15 -5.15
C ASN A 144 19.03 -0.95 -5.31
N MET A 145 18.84 -2.10 -4.66
CA MET A 145 19.79 -3.22 -4.78
C MET A 145 19.86 -3.78 -6.21
N ILE A 146 18.74 -3.86 -6.94
CA ILE A 146 18.72 -4.27 -8.35
C ILE A 146 19.54 -3.28 -9.20
N ARG A 147 19.34 -1.97 -9.03
CA ARG A 147 20.12 -0.95 -9.75
C ARG A 147 21.61 -1.01 -9.40
N GLU A 148 21.95 -1.20 -8.13
CA GLU A 148 23.35 -1.34 -7.70
C GLU A 148 23.99 -2.57 -8.33
N MET A 149 23.28 -3.72 -8.38
CA MET A 149 23.78 -4.91 -9.07
C MET A 149 23.96 -4.67 -10.57
N GLU A 150 23.03 -3.98 -11.23
CA GLU A 150 23.17 -3.61 -12.65
C GLU A 150 24.42 -2.74 -12.87
N GLN A 151 24.67 -1.77 -12.00
CA GLN A 151 25.85 -0.90 -12.10
C GLN A 151 27.15 -1.68 -11.87
N VAL A 152 27.20 -2.53 -10.85
CA VAL A 152 28.37 -3.37 -10.58
C VAL A 152 28.61 -4.36 -11.72
N GLN A 153 27.55 -4.95 -12.27
CA GLN A 153 27.64 -5.85 -13.43
C GLN A 153 28.23 -5.13 -14.63
N LYS A 154 27.74 -3.92 -14.93
CA LYS A 154 28.24 -3.13 -16.05
C LYS A 154 29.72 -2.76 -15.86
N ALA A 155 30.09 -2.32 -14.66
CA ALA A 155 31.49 -2.01 -14.33
C ALA A 155 32.38 -3.26 -14.45
N LEU A 156 31.92 -4.42 -13.98
CA LEU A 156 32.64 -5.68 -14.12
C LEU A 156 32.77 -6.11 -15.58
N GLN A 157 31.75 -5.91 -16.41
CA GLN A 157 31.79 -6.23 -17.82
C GLN A 157 32.82 -5.37 -18.57
N GLU A 158 32.88 -4.07 -18.26
CA GLU A 158 33.86 -3.14 -18.84
C GLU A 158 35.31 -3.47 -18.44
N ILE A 159 35.52 -4.05 -17.26
CA ILE A 159 36.87 -4.36 -16.73
C ILE A 159 37.31 -5.80 -17.08
N ALA A 160 36.40 -6.77 -17.06
CA ALA A 160 36.70 -8.19 -17.23
C ALA A 160 36.73 -8.65 -18.70
N VAL A 161 36.12 -7.89 -19.62
CA VAL A 161 36.11 -8.19 -21.06
C VAL A 161 36.67 -6.98 -21.82
N PRO A 162 38.00 -6.84 -21.94
CA PRO A 162 38.62 -5.87 -22.83
C PRO A 162 38.40 -6.19 -24.31
#